data_AF-X1IPF6-F1
#
_entry.id   AF-X1IPF6-F1
#
_cell.length_a   1.000
_cell.length_b   1.000
_cell.length_c   1.000
_cell.angle_alpha   90.00
_cell.angle_beta   90.00
_cell.angle_gamma   90.00
#
_symmetry.space_group_name_H-M   'P 1'
#
loop_
_entity.id
_entity.type
_entity.pdbx_description
1 polymer ?
#
loop_
_entity_poly.entity_id
_entity_poly.type
_entity_poly.pdbx_seq_one_letter_code
_entity_poly.pdbx_strand_id
1 'polypeptide(L)' 'MSSESYKSISGIRFGLLDPDTIRKLSVERIITPDTYDADGTPVTSGLMDGLLGTI' A
#
# COMPACT_ATOMS: atom_id res chain seq x y z
N MET A 1 -27.57 -4.56 -8.61
CA MET A 1 -26.60 -4.09 -7.60
C MET A 1 -26.83 -4.92 -6.36
N SER A 2 -25.86 -5.75 -5.97
CA SER A 2 -25.97 -6.58 -4.78
C SER A 2 -26.04 -5.69 -3.54
N SER A 3 -27.10 -5.81 -2.75
CA SER A 3 -27.21 -5.19 -1.44
C SER A 3 -26.09 -5.75 -0.54
N GLU A 4 -25.06 -4.96 -0.29
CA GLU A 4 -24.09 -5.31 0.76
C GLU A 4 -24.81 -5.23 2.10
N SER A 5 -24.94 -6.36 2.79
CA SER A 5 -25.39 -6.35 4.17
C SER A 5 -24.29 -5.74 5.04
N TYR A 6 -24.65 -4.86 5.96
CA TYR A 6 -23.72 -4.41 6.98
C TYR A 6 -23.15 -5.61 7.75
N LYS A 7 -21.82 -5.74 7.73
CA LYS A 7 -21.10 -6.78 8.47
C LYS A 7 -20.46 -6.17 9.72
N SER A 8 -20.50 -6.90 10.82
CA SER A 8 -19.75 -6.55 12.05
C SER A 8 -18.51 -7.44 12.17
N ILE A 9 -17.44 -6.88 12.76
CA ILE A 9 -16.22 -7.63 13.08
C ILE A 9 -16.51 -8.48 14.33
N SER A 10 -16.41 -9.80 14.21
CA SER A 10 -16.65 -10.74 15.33
C SER A 10 -15.41 -11.02 16.19
N GLY A 11 -14.22 -10.69 15.70
CA GLY A 11 -12.97 -10.89 16.40
C GLY A 11 -11.75 -10.52 15.54
N ILE A 12 -10.57 -10.49 16.17
CA ILE A 12 -9.30 -10.12 15.56
C ILE A 12 -8.35 -11.32 15.67
N ARG A 13 -7.71 -11.67 14.55
CA ARG A 13 -6.66 -12.70 14.52
C ARG A 13 -5.29 -12.05 14.49
N PHE A 14 -4.49 -12.34 15.51
CA PHE A 14 -3.09 -11.94 15.55
C PHE A 14 -2.23 -12.99 14.85
N GLY A 15 -1.16 -12.54 14.22
CA GLY A 15 -0.23 -13.41 13.51
C GLY A 15 1.01 -12.63 13.07
N LEU A 16 1.94 -13.36 12.46
CA LEU A 16 3.11 -12.77 11.82
C LEU A 16 2.85 -12.64 10.32
N LEU A 17 3.44 -11.61 9.72
CA LEU A 17 3.30 -11.36 8.29
C LEU A 17 4.43 -12.05 7.54
N ASP A 18 4.08 -13.08 6.77
CA ASP A 18 5.03 -13.83 5.94
C ASP A 18 5.55 -12.97 4.77
N PRO A 19 6.85 -13.03 4.42
CA PRO A 19 7.42 -12.24 3.33
C PRO A 19 6.71 -12.37 1.98
N ASP A 20 6.18 -13.54 1.61
CA ASP A 20 5.45 -13.70 0.36
C ASP A 20 4.06 -13.08 0.42
N THR A 21 3.46 -13.04 1.61
CA THR A 21 2.23 -12.28 1.85
C THR A 21 2.46 -10.78 1.67
N ILE A 22 3.56 -10.24 2.22
CA ILE A 22 3.95 -8.83 2.02
C ILE A 22 4.05 -8.50 0.53
N ARG A 23 4.78 -9.35 -0.22
CA ARG A 23 5.00 -9.15 -1.66
C ARG A 23 3.70 -9.20 -2.47
N LYS A 24 2.77 -10.08 -2.11
CA LYS A 24 1.46 -10.20 -2.78
C LYS A 24 0.51 -9.04 -2.46
N LEU A 25 0.61 -8.48 -1.26
CA LEU A 25 -0.21 -7.34 -0.83
C LEU A 25 0.33 -6.00 -1.36
N SER A 26 1.64 -5.90 -1.58
CA SER A 26 2.33 -4.69 -2.03
C SER A 26 1.88 -4.28 -3.44
N VAL A 27 1.52 -3.01 -3.59
CA VAL A 27 1.15 -2.40 -4.88
C VAL A 27 2.37 -1.94 -5.68
N GLU A 28 3.47 -1.59 -5.00
CA GLU A 28 4.69 -1.07 -5.61
C GLU A 28 5.93 -1.44 -4.79
N ARG A 29 7.07 -1.63 -5.46
CA ARG A 29 8.36 -1.92 -4.81
C ARG A 29 9.20 -0.65 -4.72
N ILE A 30 9.51 -0.25 -3.49
CA ILE A 30 10.42 0.87 -3.25
C ILE A 30 11.87 0.43 -3.50
N ILE A 31 12.53 1.07 -4.47
CA ILE A 31 13.92 0.77 -4.87
C ILE A 31 14.86 1.95 -4.70
N THR A 32 14.32 3.15 -4.48
CA THR A 32 15.09 4.37 -4.24
C THR A 32 14.63 5.05 -2.94
N PRO A 33 15.55 5.66 -2.16
CA PRO A 33 15.19 6.49 -1.03
C PRO A 33 14.70 7.89 -1.43
N ASP A 34 14.86 8.28 -2.70
CA ASP A 34 14.46 9.62 -3.17
C ASP A 34 12.93 9.78 -3.18
N THR A 35 12.47 10.94 -2.71
CA THR A 35 11.05 11.23 -2.48
C THR A 35 10.48 12.10 -3.60
N TYR A 36 11.19 13.18 -3.95
CA TYR A 36 10.81 14.15 -4.97
C TYR A 36 12.01 14.45 -5.87
N ASP A 37 11.75 14.79 -7.13
CA ASP A 37 12.76 15.27 -8.06
C ASP A 37 13.04 16.78 -7.90
N ALA A 38 13.89 17.31 -8.77
CA ALA A 38 14.29 18.72 -8.76
C ALA A 38 13.11 19.69 -9.03
N ASP A 39 12.05 19.20 -9.69
CA ASP A 39 10.85 19.96 -10.01
C ASP A 39 9.76 19.81 -8.94
N GLY A 40 10.02 19.01 -7.90
CA GLY A 40 9.09 18.75 -6.79
C GLY A 40 8.05 17.68 -7.09
N THR A 41 8.21 16.90 -8.16
CA THR A 41 7.31 15.80 -8.51
C THR A 41 7.71 14.52 -7.77
N PRO A 42 6.76 13.70 -7.28
CA PRO A 42 7.10 12.43 -6.65
C PRO A 42 7.91 11.50 -7.56
N VAL A 43 8.96 10.91 -7.00
CA VAL A 43 9.81 9.95 -7.72
C VAL A 43 9.12 8.59 -7.83
N THR A 44 9.05 8.04 -9.03
CA THR A 44 8.53 6.68 -9.27
C THR A 44 9.38 5.61 -8.58
N SER A 45 8.73 4.62 -7.98
CA SER A 45 9.32 3.59 -7.12
C SER A 45 10.11 4.17 -5.93
N GLY A 46 9.85 5.43 -5.58
CA GLY A 46 10.29 6.12 -4.38
C GLY A 46 9.19 6.16 -3.31
N LEU A 47 9.48 6.80 -2.18
CA LEU A 47 8.56 6.80 -1.04
C LEU A 47 7.21 7.49 -1.29
N MET A 48 7.14 8.39 -2.27
CA MET A 48 5.92 9.13 -2.63
C MET A 48 5.30 8.65 -3.94
N ASP A 49 5.58 7.42 -4.34
CA ASP A 49 4.99 6.86 -5.54
C ASP A 49 3.46 6.96 -5.48
N GLY A 50 2.85 7.50 -6.54
CA GLY A 50 1.41 7.74 -6.61
C GLY A 50 0.56 6.47 -6.50
N LEU A 51 1.12 5.28 -6.74
CA LEU A 51 0.45 4.01 -6.50
C LEU A 51 0.14 3.75 -5.02
N LEU A 52 0.86 4.41 -4.10
CA LEU A 52 0.64 4.31 -2.66
C LEU A 52 -0.53 5.15 -2.17
N GLY A 53 -1.09 6.00 -3.03
CA GLY A 53 -2.19 6.90 -2.73
C GLY A 53 -1.89 8.34 -3.14
N THR A 54 -2.94 9.15 -3.23
CA THR A 54 -2.80 10.59 -3.47
C THR A 54 -2.59 11.33 -2.17
N ILE A 55 -1.85 12.44 -2.23
CA ILE A 55 -1.60 13.38 -1.13
C ILE A 55 -2.28 14.70 -1.43
#